data_AF-H0SEX6-F1
#
_entry.id   AF-H0SEX6-F1
#
_cell.length_a   1.000
_cell.length_b   1.000
_cell.length_c   1.000
_cell.angle_alpha   90.00
_cell.angle_beta   90.00
_cell.angle_gamma   90.00
#
_symmetry.space_group_name_H-M   'P 1'
#
loop_
_entity.id
_entity.type
_entity.pdbx_description
1 polymer ?
#
loop_
_entity_poly.entity_id
_entity_poly.type
_entity_poly.pdbx_seq_one_letter_code
_entity_poly.pdbx_strand_id
1 'polypeptide(L)'
;MNMRGQSLVFQATISAAALVLGFAVHSPLVPGAMARDLDGRYANSPLKGWFEKLRSGKGPCCSDADGTALSDIDWEMKDGRYRVRIEGIWWPVPDEAVVTEPNRIGRTMVWPVYYRELNTGLRIDIRCFLPGSMS
;
A
#
# COMPACT_ATOMS: atom_id res chain seq x y z
N MET A 1 -24.19 27.09 -40.63
CA MET A 1 -23.41 27.15 -41.88
C MET A 1 -22.63 25.86 -42.07
N ASN A 2 -22.63 25.37 -43.31
CA ASN A 2 -21.83 24.30 -43.93
C ASN A 2 -20.62 23.73 -43.18
N MET A 3 -20.46 22.40 -43.27
CA MET A 3 -19.52 21.79 -44.22
C MET A 3 -19.91 20.32 -44.47
N ARG A 4 -20.41 20.04 -45.69
CA ARG A 4 -20.48 18.70 -46.28
C ARG A 4 -19.25 18.55 -47.18
N GLY A 5 -18.37 17.61 -46.86
CA GLY A 5 -17.28 17.14 -47.72
C GLY A 5 -17.52 15.68 -48.09
N GLN A 6 -17.73 15.42 -49.37
CA GLN A 6 -17.92 14.10 -49.98
C GLN A 6 -16.55 13.51 -50.37
N SER A 7 -16.35 12.20 -50.17
CA SER A 7 -16.08 11.24 -51.26
C SER A 7 -15.46 9.94 -50.74
N LEU A 8 -16.20 8.85 -51.02
CA LEU A 8 -15.77 7.53 -51.53
C LEU A 8 -14.52 6.92 -50.87
N VAL A 9 -14.58 5.72 -50.31
CA VAL A 9 -14.32 4.49 -51.07
C VAL A 9 -14.72 3.23 -50.26
N PHE A 10 -15.34 2.27 -50.98
CA PHE A 10 -15.64 0.86 -50.67
C PHE A 10 -16.62 0.48 -49.55
N GLN A 11 -17.82 0.09 -50.01
CA GLN A 11 -18.77 -0.77 -49.30
C GLN A 11 -18.11 -2.11 -48.91
N ALA A 12 -18.26 -2.51 -47.65
CA ALA A 12 -18.25 -3.90 -47.25
C ALA A 12 -19.50 -4.13 -46.40
N THR A 13 -20.54 -4.66 -47.02
CA THR A 13 -21.77 -5.11 -46.37
C THR A 13 -21.43 -6.29 -45.46
N ILE A 14 -21.44 -6.10 -44.14
CA ILE A 14 -21.33 -7.20 -43.19
C ILE A 14 -22.74 -7.76 -42.98
N SER A 15 -23.03 -8.88 -43.65
CA SER A 15 -24.26 -9.64 -43.47
C SER A 15 -24.38 -10.12 -42.03
N ALA A 16 -25.52 -9.81 -41.41
CA ALA A 16 -25.91 -10.35 -40.12
C ALA A 16 -26.31 -11.83 -40.26
N ALA A 17 -25.64 -12.73 -39.53
CA ALA A 17 -26.15 -14.07 -39.28
C ALA A 17 -25.61 -14.66 -37.96
N ALA A 18 -26.56 -14.88 -37.04
CA ALA A 18 -26.63 -15.94 -36.03
C ALA A 18 -25.64 -15.98 -34.83
N LEU A 19 -26.19 -15.53 -33.69
CA LEU A 19 -26.12 -16.11 -32.34
C LEU A 19 -25.29 -17.40 -32.14
N VAL A 20 -24.24 -17.32 -31.30
CA VAL A 20 -23.95 -18.35 -30.28
C VAL A 20 -23.49 -17.66 -28.98
N LEU A 21 -24.24 -17.89 -27.92
CA LEU A 21 -23.93 -17.55 -26.53
C LEU A 21 -22.66 -18.26 -26.08
N GLY A 22 -21.68 -17.50 -25.57
CA GLY A 22 -20.47 -18.07 -25.01
C GLY A 22 -19.49 -17.03 -24.50
N PHE A 23 -19.94 -16.07 -23.69
CA PHE A 23 -18.99 -15.34 -22.83
C PHE A 23 -18.49 -16.30 -21.77
N ALA A 24 -17.46 -17.08 -22.11
CA ALA A 24 -16.68 -17.78 -21.11
C ALA A 24 -16.10 -16.70 -20.17
N VAL A 25 -16.72 -16.57 -19.00
CA VAL A 25 -16.28 -15.68 -17.91
C VAL A 25 -14.96 -16.23 -17.41
N HIS A 26 -13.88 -15.87 -18.09
CA HIS A 26 -12.53 -16.08 -17.59
C HIS A 26 -12.35 -15.05 -16.48
N SER A 27 -12.70 -15.41 -15.25
CA SER A 27 -12.27 -14.65 -14.09
C SER A 27 -10.75 -14.61 -14.13
N PRO A 28 -10.10 -13.44 -14.31
CA PRO A 28 -8.67 -13.38 -14.08
C PRO A 28 -8.48 -13.69 -12.59
N LEU A 29 -7.82 -14.82 -12.31
CA LEU A 29 -7.22 -15.08 -11.01
C LEU A 29 -6.27 -13.91 -10.76
N VAL A 30 -6.72 -12.90 -9.99
CA VAL A 30 -5.85 -11.82 -9.53
C VAL A 30 -4.85 -12.48 -8.59
N PRO A 31 -3.56 -12.57 -8.95
CA PRO A 31 -2.56 -13.06 -8.01
C PRO A 31 -2.58 -12.13 -6.81
N GLY A 32 -2.60 -12.70 -5.61
CA GLY A 32 -2.52 -11.91 -4.37
C GLY A 32 -1.38 -10.91 -4.48
N ALA A 33 -1.67 -9.63 -4.22
CA ALA A 33 -0.67 -8.59 -4.21
C ALA A 33 0.34 -8.92 -3.10
N MET A 34 1.50 -9.45 -3.49
CA MET A 34 2.61 -9.61 -2.58
C MET A 34 3.19 -8.22 -2.36
N ALA A 35 3.03 -7.65 -1.17
CA ALA A 35 3.81 -6.49 -0.78
C ALA A 35 5.29 -6.91 -0.83
N ARG A 36 6.05 -6.33 -1.76
CA ARG A 36 7.47 -6.63 -1.95
C ARG A 36 8.25 -5.46 -1.44
N ASP A 37 9.20 -5.75 -0.55
CA ASP A 37 10.30 -4.85 -0.21
C ASP A 37 11.03 -4.44 -1.50
N LEU A 38 10.67 -3.29 -2.06
CA LEU A 38 11.18 -2.80 -3.35
C LEU A 38 12.65 -2.43 -3.27
N ASP A 39 13.12 -1.99 -2.09
CA ASP A 39 14.51 -1.59 -1.89
C ASP A 39 15.38 -2.75 -1.38
N GLY A 40 14.77 -3.83 -0.89
CA GLY A 40 15.43 -5.08 -0.52
C GLY A 40 16.49 -4.88 0.57
N ARG A 41 16.48 -3.75 1.27
CA ARG A 41 17.62 -3.24 2.03
C ARG A 41 18.02 -4.18 3.16
N TYR A 42 17.05 -4.93 3.70
CA TYR A 42 17.26 -5.89 4.77
C TYR A 42 17.27 -7.35 4.31
N ALA A 43 17.18 -7.63 3.01
CA ALA A 43 17.10 -8.99 2.47
C ALA A 43 18.33 -9.86 2.80
N ASN A 44 19.50 -9.25 2.97
CA ASN A 44 20.75 -9.94 3.36
C ASN A 44 21.24 -9.53 4.76
N SER A 45 20.37 -8.88 5.56
CA SER A 45 20.72 -8.45 6.92
C SER A 45 20.57 -9.60 7.92
N PRO A 46 21.43 -9.70 8.95
CA PRO A 46 21.19 -10.55 10.12
C PRO A 46 19.85 -10.28 10.81
N LEU A 47 19.25 -9.11 10.58
CA LEU A 47 17.95 -8.71 11.13
C LEU A 47 16.75 -9.27 10.35
N LYS A 48 16.94 -9.88 9.16
CA LYS A 48 15.84 -10.37 8.31
C LYS A 48 14.86 -11.27 9.08
N GLY A 49 15.37 -12.30 9.76
CA GLY A 49 14.53 -13.24 10.49
C GLY A 49 13.82 -12.63 11.70
N TRP A 50 14.30 -11.48 12.20
CA TRP A 50 13.59 -10.70 13.21
C TRP A 50 12.47 -9.86 12.57
N PHE A 51 12.73 -9.16 11.46
CA PHE A 51 11.71 -8.42 10.72
C PHE A 51 10.54 -9.30 10.26
N GLU A 52 10.83 -10.50 9.75
CA GLU A 52 9.81 -11.48 9.32
C GLU A 52 8.88 -11.92 10.46
N LYS A 53 9.35 -11.83 11.71
CA LYS A 53 8.58 -12.21 12.90
C LYS A 53 7.96 -11.03 13.62
N LEU A 54 8.28 -9.79 13.23
CA LEU A 54 7.83 -8.59 13.91
C LEU A 54 6.30 -8.44 13.77
N ARG A 55 5.61 -8.21 14.89
CA ARG A 55 4.15 -8.06 14.92
C ARG A 55 3.73 -6.94 15.86
N SER A 56 2.61 -6.31 15.54
CA SER A 56 1.83 -5.48 16.46
C SER A 56 0.56 -6.25 16.88
N GLY A 57 -0.28 -5.60 17.70
CA GLY A 57 -1.64 -6.09 17.97
C GLY A 57 -2.51 -6.19 16.72
N LYS A 58 -2.14 -5.49 15.64
CA LYS A 58 -2.83 -5.53 14.33
C LYS A 58 -2.36 -6.66 13.41
N GLY A 59 -1.34 -7.42 13.80
CA GLY A 59 -0.80 -8.54 13.02
C GLY A 59 0.67 -8.36 12.62
N PRO A 60 1.16 -9.16 11.65
CA PRO A 60 2.53 -9.05 11.15
C PRO A 60 2.81 -7.68 10.52
N CYS A 61 4.01 -7.16 10.74
CA CYS A 61 4.45 -5.91 10.13
C CYS A 61 4.90 -6.12 8.67
N CYS A 62 5.56 -7.25 8.38
CA CYS A 62 6.26 -7.50 7.12
C CYS A 62 5.48 -8.31 6.07
N SER A 63 4.14 -8.41 6.15
CA SER A 63 3.34 -9.18 5.18
C SER A 63 2.56 -8.33 4.16
N ASP A 64 2.26 -7.07 4.50
CA ASP A 64 1.33 -6.25 3.71
C ASP A 64 1.87 -4.86 3.34
N ALA A 65 3.04 -4.44 3.86
CA ALA A 65 3.61 -3.12 3.60
C ALA A 65 5.13 -3.06 3.84
N ASP A 66 5.80 -2.15 3.14
CA ASP A 66 7.22 -1.85 3.31
C ASP A 66 7.41 -0.93 4.53
N GLY A 67 8.27 -1.35 5.45
CA GLY A 67 8.60 -0.55 6.64
C GLY A 67 9.49 0.63 6.29
N THR A 68 9.13 1.82 6.75
CA THR A 68 9.89 3.05 6.50
C THR A 68 10.51 3.57 7.79
N ALA A 69 11.79 3.95 7.74
CA ALA A 69 12.47 4.61 8.84
C ALA A 69 12.07 6.09 8.90
N LEU A 70 11.69 6.57 10.08
CA LEU A 70 11.35 7.97 10.32
C LEU A 70 12.57 8.78 10.77
N SER A 71 12.54 10.09 10.50
CA SER A 71 13.42 11.05 11.15
C SER A 71 12.82 11.51 12.48
N ASP A 72 13.62 12.07 13.38
CA ASP A 72 13.15 12.50 14.71
C ASP A 72 12.12 13.64 14.67
N ILE A 73 11.95 14.32 13.52
CA ILE A 73 10.91 15.34 13.32
C ILE A 73 9.61 14.80 12.71
N ASP A 74 9.61 13.54 12.25
CA ASP A 74 8.47 12.91 11.57
C ASP A 74 7.67 11.98 12.49
N TRP A 75 7.95 12.02 13.80
CA TRP A 75 7.14 11.35 14.80
C TRP A 75 7.21 12.10 16.12
N GLU A 76 6.20 11.95 16.95
CA GLU A 76 6.25 12.42 18.33
C GLU A 76 5.34 11.57 19.22
N MET A 77 5.57 11.66 20.52
CA MET A 77 4.61 11.24 21.53
C MET A 77 3.95 12.49 22.12
N LYS A 78 2.63 12.59 21.99
CA LYS A 78 1.83 13.67 22.55
C LYS A 78 0.69 13.09 23.36
N ASP A 79 0.51 13.59 24.59
CA ASP A 79 -0.55 13.14 25.50
C ASP A 79 -0.55 11.62 25.72
N GLY A 80 0.64 11.02 25.78
CA GLY A 80 0.83 9.57 25.96
C GLY A 80 0.59 8.72 24.71
N ARG A 81 0.34 9.34 23.54
CA ARG A 81 0.06 8.65 22.28
C ARG A 81 1.04 9.05 21.19
N TYR A 82 1.38 8.10 20.34
CA TYR A 82 2.24 8.38 19.20
C TYR A 82 1.44 8.97 18.03
N ARG A 83 2.10 9.84 17.28
CA ARG A 83 1.67 10.24 15.94
C ARG A 83 2.88 10.28 15.02
N VAL A 84 2.64 10.01 13.75
CA VAL A 84 3.67 10.00 12.70
C VAL A 84 3.30 10.97 11.60
N ARG A 85 4.29 11.59 10.97
CA ARG A 85 4.09 12.49 9.86
C ARG A 85 4.35 11.75 8.56
N ILE A 86 3.32 11.61 7.74
CA ILE A 86 3.38 10.94 6.44
C ILE A 86 2.78 11.90 5.43
N GLU A 87 3.52 12.15 4.34
CA GLU A 87 3.13 13.12 3.30
C GLU A 87 2.83 14.52 3.88
N GLY A 88 3.57 14.91 4.92
CA GLY A 88 3.41 16.21 5.58
C GLY A 88 2.24 16.30 6.57
N ILE A 89 1.41 15.26 6.68
CA ILE A 89 0.22 15.19 7.54
C ILE A 89 0.50 14.32 8.76
N TRP A 90 0.01 14.74 9.93
CA TRP A 90 0.11 13.98 11.16
C TRP A 90 -1.02 12.94 11.26
N TRP A 91 -0.63 11.67 11.38
CA TRP A 91 -1.52 10.53 11.56
C TRP A 91 -1.39 9.96 12.97
N PRO A 92 -2.49 9.75 13.70
CA PRO A 92 -2.44 9.08 14.98
C PRO A 92 -2.00 7.63 14.81
N VAL A 93 -1.13 7.16 15.70
CA VAL A 93 -0.79 5.75 15.79
C VAL A 93 -1.76 5.10 16.77
N PRO A 94 -2.56 4.11 16.34
CA PRO A 94 -3.40 3.35 17.27
C PRO A 94 -2.53 2.60 18.29
N ASP A 95 -3.01 2.48 19.53
CA ASP A 95 -2.24 1.85 20.62
C ASP A 95 -1.87 0.40 20.26
N GLU A 96 -2.78 -0.33 19.58
CA GLU A 96 -2.55 -1.70 19.10
C GLU A 96 -1.56 -1.81 17.93
N ALA A 97 -1.21 -0.70 17.27
CA ALA A 97 -0.21 -0.67 16.22
C ALA A 97 1.22 -0.53 16.79
N VAL A 98 1.36 -0.16 18.06
CA VAL A 98 2.68 -0.02 18.70
C VAL A 98 3.29 -1.40 18.92
N VAL A 99 4.50 -1.59 18.38
CA VAL A 99 5.27 -2.81 18.56
C VAL A 99 5.96 -2.76 19.93
N THR A 100 5.76 -3.80 20.73
CA THR A 100 6.32 -3.92 22.09
C THR A 100 7.60 -4.75 22.14
N GLU A 101 7.98 -5.39 21.04
CA GLU A 101 9.26 -6.09 20.93
C GLU A 101 10.44 -5.09 21.01
N PRO A 102 11.59 -5.50 21.56
CA PRO A 102 12.78 -4.65 21.59
C PRO A 102 13.19 -4.18 20.19
N ASN A 103 13.40 -2.86 20.04
CA ASN A 103 13.84 -2.27 18.79
C ASN A 103 15.32 -2.62 18.51
N ARG A 104 15.56 -3.59 17.62
CA ARG A 104 16.91 -4.06 17.24
C ARG A 104 17.58 -3.23 16.15
N ILE A 105 16.84 -2.36 15.47
CA ILE A 105 17.38 -1.50 14.42
C ILE A 105 17.80 -0.13 14.97
N GLY A 106 17.32 0.25 16.16
CA GLY A 106 17.71 1.48 16.86
C GLY A 106 17.10 2.76 16.29
N ARG A 107 16.28 2.66 15.25
CA ARG A 107 15.57 3.80 14.62
C ARG A 107 14.07 3.63 14.77
N THR A 108 13.34 4.74 14.78
CA THR A 108 11.87 4.71 14.71
C THR A 108 11.42 4.26 13.32
N MET A 109 10.52 3.29 13.26
CA MET A 109 10.01 2.72 12.01
C MET A 109 8.47 2.74 11.98
N VAL A 110 7.90 2.87 10.79
CA VAL A 110 6.45 2.81 10.56
C VAL A 110 6.11 1.92 9.36
N TRP A 111 5.01 1.18 9.47
CA TRP A 111 4.41 0.39 8.39
C TRP A 111 3.01 0.93 8.07
N PRO A 112 2.89 1.90 7.16
CA PRO A 112 1.59 2.41 6.73
C PRO A 112 0.92 1.46 5.72
N VAL A 113 -0.40 1.35 5.81
CA VAL A 113 -1.24 0.71 4.81
C VAL A 113 -2.09 1.77 4.14
N TYR A 114 -1.89 1.91 2.82
CA TYR A 114 -2.58 2.89 2.00
C TYR A 114 -3.83 2.27 1.38
N TYR A 115 -4.99 2.72 1.82
CA TYR A 115 -6.27 2.36 1.24
C TYR A 115 -6.70 3.42 0.23
N ARG A 116 -6.95 2.99 -1.00
CA ARG A 116 -7.56 3.84 -2.02
C ARG A 116 -9.06 3.62 -1.99
N GLU A 117 -9.80 4.61 -1.51
CA GLU A 117 -11.26 4.60 -1.53
C GLU A 117 -11.75 5.39 -2.75
N LEU A 118 -12.72 4.83 -3.51
CA LEU A 118 -13.19 5.41 -4.77
C LEU A 118 -13.80 6.81 -4.62
N ASN A 119 -14.35 7.15 -3.44
CA ASN A 119 -15.14 8.37 -3.23
C ASN A 119 -14.53 9.37 -2.23
N THR A 120 -13.58 8.94 -1.40
CA THR A 120 -13.04 9.74 -0.28
C THR A 120 -11.54 10.01 -0.40
N GLY A 121 -10.85 9.33 -1.32
CA GLY A 121 -9.43 9.53 -1.60
C GLY A 121 -8.51 8.50 -0.93
N LEU A 122 -7.31 8.93 -0.57
CA LEU A 122 -6.29 8.10 0.08
C LEU A 122 -6.50 8.12 1.60
N ARG A 123 -6.66 6.95 2.21
CA ARG A 123 -6.67 6.75 3.66
C ARG A 123 -5.42 5.99 4.08
N ILE A 124 -4.76 6.45 5.12
CA ILE A 124 -3.60 5.77 5.70
C ILE A 124 -4.01 5.15 7.04
N ASP A 125 -3.71 3.86 7.22
CA ASP A 125 -3.79 3.17 8.50
C ASP A 125 -2.38 2.76 8.94
N ILE A 126 -2.06 2.92 10.22
CA ILE A 126 -0.78 2.48 10.75
C ILE A 126 -0.91 1.02 11.18
N ARG A 127 -0.22 0.12 10.48
CA ARG A 127 -0.19 -1.32 10.81
C ARG A 127 0.76 -1.61 11.95
N CYS A 128 1.97 -1.08 11.84
CA CYS A 128 2.98 -1.17 12.88
C CYS A 128 3.70 0.16 13.07
N PHE A 129 4.02 0.46 14.32
CA PHE A 129 4.89 1.53 14.72
C PHE A 129 5.90 0.98 15.72
N LEU A 130 7.17 0.99 15.36
CA LEU A 130 8.26 0.56 16.22
C LEU A 130 8.94 1.81 16.78
N PRO A 131 8.70 2.16 18.06
CA PRO A 131 9.33 3.34 18.64
C PRO A 131 10.84 3.16 18.72
N GLY A 132 11.57 4.20 18.32
CA GLY A 132 12.98 4.38 18.66
C GLY A 132 13.16 5.31 19.86
N SER A 133 14.40 5.50 20.27
CA SER A 133 14.77 6.65 21.09
C SER A 133 14.89 7.89 20.19
N MET A 134 14.40 9.04 20.64
CA MET A 134 14.82 10.33 20.06
C MET A 134 16.33 10.44 20.28
N SER A 135 17.11 10.68 19.22
CA SER A 135 18.57 10.82 19.30
C SER A 135 19.02 12.27 19.34
#